data_AF-A0A3D3VZ20-F1
#
_entry.id   AF-A0A3D3VZ20-F1
#
_cell.length_a   1.000
_cell.length_b   1.000
_cell.length_c   1.000
_cell.angle_alpha   90.00
_cell.angle_beta   90.00
_cell.angle_gamma   90.00
#
_symmetry.space_group_name_H-M   'P 1'
#
loop_
_entity.id
_entity.type
_entity.pdbx_description
1 polymer ?
#
loop_
_entity_poly.entity_id
_entity_poly.type
_entity_poly.pdbx_seq_one_letter_code
_entity_poly.pdbx_strand_id
1 'polypeptide(L)' 'MLSKKIFEKEIAICKEQHEKKKSCNWGKCKDCGVVPLLYKLHKGVLIEDKKEIAKLKKLL' A
#
# COMPACT_ATOMS: atom_id res chain seq x y z
N MET A 1 -8.30 5.16 13.97
CA MET A 1 -8.21 4.20 12.85
C MET A 1 -8.52 4.93 11.56
N LEU A 2 -7.85 4.61 10.47
CA LEU A 2 -7.97 5.33 9.20
C LEU A 2 -9.26 4.92 8.49
N SER A 3 -10.09 5.91 8.10
CA SER A 3 -11.39 5.62 7.49
C SER A 3 -11.20 4.95 6.12
N LYS A 4 -12.16 4.10 5.71
CA LYS A 4 -12.12 3.41 4.41
C LYS A 4 -11.89 4.39 3.25
N LYS A 5 -12.58 5.54 3.27
CA LYS A 5 -12.45 6.59 2.26
C LYS A 5 -11.04 7.17 2.16
N ILE A 6 -10.39 7.45 3.29
CA ILE A 6 -9.01 7.98 3.28
C ILE A 6 -8.05 6.88 2.82
N PHE A 7 -8.25 5.63 3.28
CA PHE A 7 -7.42 4.50 2.87
C PHE A 7 -7.45 4.31 1.36
N GLU A 8 -8.64 4.24 0.75
CA GLU A 8 -8.80 4.07 -0.70
C GLU A 8 -8.19 5.24 -1.48
N LYS A 9 -8.32 6.47 -0.97
CA LYS A 9 -7.71 7.66 -1.59
C LYS A 9 -6.18 7.58 -1.58
N GLU A 10 -5.56 7.23 -0.46
CA GLU A 10 -4.09 7.11 -0.36
C GLU A 10 -3.56 5.98 -1.26
N ILE A 11 -4.28 4.85 -1.33
CA ILE A 11 -3.97 3.74 -2.24
C ILE A 11 -4.05 4.19 -3.71
N ALA A 12 -5.08 4.94 -4.08
CA ALA A 12 -5.24 5.48 -5.43
C ALA A 12 -4.08 6.43 -5.80
N ILE A 13 -3.67 7.33 -4.89
CA ILE A 13 -2.52 8.22 -5.10
C ILE A 13 -1.24 7.40 -5.32
N CYS A 14 -1.01 6.36 -4.52
CA CYS A 14 0.17 5.53 -4.68
C CYS A 14 0.22 4.81 -6.05
N LYS A 15 -0.93 4.31 -6.53
CA LYS A 15 -1.04 3.71 -7.87
C LYS A 15 -0.79 4.74 -8.98
N GLU A 16 -1.43 5.89 -8.88
CA GLU A 16 -1.27 6.97 -9.85
C GLU A 16 0.18 7.45 -9.96
N GLN A 17 0.88 7.64 -8.82
CA GLN A 17 2.29 8.03 -8.81
C GLN A 17 3.20 6.96 -9.43
N HIS A 18 2.87 5.68 -9.23
CA HIS A 18 3.60 4.58 -9.84
C HIS A 18 3.43 4.56 -11.36
N GLU A 19 2.19 4.69 -11.85
CA GLU A 19 1.86 4.76 -13.28
C GLU A 19 2.52 5.97 -13.94
N LYS A 20 2.56 7.11 -13.25
CA LYS A 20 3.28 8.32 -13.69
C LYS A 20 4.81 8.19 -13.59
N LYS A 21 5.35 7.04 -13.16
CA LYS A 21 6.77 6.77 -12.91
C LYS A 21 7.43 7.77 -11.94
N LYS A 22 6.63 8.42 -11.09
CA LYS A 22 7.06 9.43 -10.11
C LYS A 22 7.39 8.76 -8.78
N SER A 23 8.54 8.07 -8.75
CA SER A 23 9.22 7.54 -7.54
C SER A 23 8.44 6.60 -6.60
N CYS A 24 7.15 6.35 -6.84
CA CYS A 24 6.39 5.40 -6.05
C CYS A 24 6.77 3.96 -6.40
N ASN A 25 7.25 3.25 -5.38
CA ASN A 25 7.67 1.86 -5.47
C ASN A 25 6.51 0.86 -5.38
N TRP A 26 5.29 1.25 -5.77
CA TRP A 26 4.16 0.33 -5.85
C TRP A 26 4.56 -0.91 -6.68
N GLY A 27 4.17 -2.10 -6.24
CA GLY A 27 4.60 -3.36 -6.85
C GLY A 27 6.05 -3.80 -6.57
N LYS A 28 6.95 -2.92 -6.10
CA LYS A 28 8.30 -3.31 -5.64
C LYS A 28 8.26 -3.70 -4.16
N CYS A 29 8.39 -5.00 -3.88
CA CYS A 29 8.18 -5.57 -2.55
C CYS A 29 9.15 -5.04 -1.49
N LYS A 30 10.42 -4.85 -1.84
CA LYS A 30 11.46 -4.39 -0.92
C LYS A 30 11.43 -2.87 -0.64
N ASP A 31 10.76 -2.09 -1.49
CA ASP A 31 10.98 -0.64 -1.54
C ASP A 31 9.72 0.20 -1.25
N CYS A 32 8.56 -0.43 -0.97
CA CYS A 32 7.31 0.28 -0.68
C CYS A 32 6.71 -0.17 0.66
N GLY A 33 7.09 0.57 1.71
CA GLY A 33 6.57 0.44 3.08
C GLY A 33 5.25 1.16 3.33
N VAL A 34 4.78 1.97 2.38
CA VAL A 34 3.51 2.71 2.52
C VAL A 34 2.30 1.77 2.58
N VAL A 35 2.27 0.73 1.74
CA VAL A 35 1.15 -0.23 1.71
C VAL A 35 0.94 -0.95 3.05
N PRO A 36 1.95 -1.62 3.65
CA PRO A 36 1.77 -2.27 4.95
C PRO A 36 1.44 -1.27 6.07
N LEU A 37 1.97 -0.04 6.01
CA LEU A 37 1.61 1.02 6.96
C LEU A 37 0.13 1.43 6.85
N LEU A 38 -0.35 1.74 5.65
CA LEU A 38 -1.74 2.11 5.41
C LEU A 38 -2.69 0.97 5.82
N TYR A 39 -2.32 -0.28 5.52
CA TYR A 39 -3.09 -1.44 5.94
C TYR A 39 -3.15 -1.57 7.46
N LYS A 40 -2.03 -1.37 8.18
CA LYS A 40 -2.03 -1.32 9.66
C LYS A 40 -2.94 -0.22 10.20
N LEU A 41 -2.86 0.98 9.63
CA LEU A 41 -3.67 2.11 10.09
C LEU A 41 -5.17 1.91 9.83
N HIS A 42 -5.54 1.18 8.78
CA HIS A 42 -6.93 0.91 8.41
C HIS A 42 -7.51 -0.37 9.07
N LYS A 43 -6.76 -1.46 9.13
CA LYS A 43 -7.19 -2.78 9.64
C LYS A 43 -6.69 -3.12 11.04
N GLY A 44 -5.72 -2.36 11.56
CA GLY A 44 -5.07 -2.64 12.85
C GLY A 44 -3.99 -3.73 12.78
N VAL A 45 -3.74 -4.30 11.61
CA VAL A 45 -2.83 -5.45 11.42
C VAL A 45 -1.58 -5.00 10.67
N LEU A 46 -0.41 -5.25 11.25
CA LEU A 46 0.88 -5.04 10.58
C LEU A 46 1.25 -6.31 9.81
N ILE A 47 1.51 -6.17 8.50
CA ILE A 47 2.01 -7.24 7.65
C ILE A 47 3.47 -6.94 7.32
N GLU A 48 4.37 -7.84 7.74
CA GLU A 48 5.82 -7.69 7.55
C GLU A 48 6.40 -8.71 6.56
N ASP A 49 5.72 -9.84 6.36
CA ASP A 49 6.15 -10.85 5.40
C ASP A 49 6.05 -10.33 3.96
N LYS A 50 7.13 -10.53 3.21
CA LYS A 50 7.28 -10.04 1.84
C LYS A 50 6.25 -10.67 0.89
N LYS A 51 5.93 -11.95 1.06
CA LYS A 51 4.95 -12.64 0.19
C LYS A 51 3.54 -12.15 0.49
N GLU A 52 3.21 -11.93 1.75
CA GLU A 52 1.93 -11.36 2.18
C GLU A 52 1.74 -9.92 1.67
N ILE A 53 2.77 -9.07 1.77
CA ILE A 53 2.74 -7.71 1.20
C ILE A 53 2.53 -7.77 -0.32
N ALA A 54 3.16 -8.71 -1.02
CA ALA A 54 2.98 -8.88 -2.46
C ALA A 54 1.55 -9.32 -2.83
N LYS A 55 0.95 -10.23 -2.04
CA LYS A 55 -0.46 -10.63 -2.21
C LYS A 55 -1.38 -9.44 -1.95
N LEU A 56 -1.17 -8.71 -0.87
CA LEU A 56 -1.96 -7.54 -0.51
C LEU A 56 -1.94 -6.50 -1.64
N LYS A 57 -0.78 -6.18 -2.20
CA LYS A 57 -0.64 -5.24 -3.32
C LYS A 57 -1.39 -5.66 -4.59
N LYS A 58 -1.63 -6.96 -4.80
CA LYS A 58 -2.43 -7.48 -5.94
C LYS A 58 -3.93 -7.42 -5.67
N LEU A 59 -4.33 -7.48 -4.41
CA LEU A 59 -5.74 -7.41 -3.99
C LEU A 59 -6.26 -5.97 -3.89
N LEU A 60 -5.36 -5.01 -3.67
CA LEU A 60 -5.66 -3.58 -3.58
C LEU A 60 -5.67 -2.91 -4.95
#